data_AF-A0A8H3ADE4-F1
#
_entry.id   AF-A0A8H3ADE4-F1
#
_cell.length_a   1.000
_cell.length_b   1.000
_cell.length_c   1.000
_cell.angle_alpha   90.00
_cell.angle_beta   90.00
_cell.angle_gamma   90.00
#
_symmetry.space_group_name_H-M   'P 1'
#
loop_
_entity.id
_entity.type
_entity.pdbx_description
1 polymer ?
#
loop_
_entity_poly.entity_id
_entity_poly.type
_entity_poly.pdbx_seq_one_letter_code
_entity_poly.pdbx_strand_id
1 'polypeptide(L)'
;MPFRYLEISKILLDVAYEDITSSDRVRNLLKDIREARQAKLRAGLKDLDHLQLSFPNICAMEINELRPFFIKAMEIKGKLVAAPLEGDNTMMGTADATFGSNWANDTYEMDTS
;
A
#
# COMPACT_ATOMS: atom_id res chain seq x y z
N MET A 1 -0.02 22.85 -6.63
CA MET A 1 0.91 23.58 -5.74
C MET A 1 2.33 23.07 -6.01
N PRO A 2 3.37 23.91 -5.85
CA PRO A 2 4.75 23.47 -6.06
C PRO A 2 5.12 22.30 -5.14
N PHE A 3 5.83 21.30 -5.67
CA PHE A 3 6.11 20.05 -4.96
C PHE A 3 6.91 20.23 -3.65
N ARG A 4 7.75 21.27 -3.58
CA ARG A 4 8.67 21.55 -2.46
C ARG A 4 8.43 22.91 -1.79
N TYR A 5 7.19 23.37 -1.79
CA TYR A 5 6.89 24.73 -1.32
C TYR A 5 7.25 24.93 0.16
N LEU A 6 7.07 23.92 1.02
CA LEU A 6 7.35 24.02 2.46
C LEU A 6 8.85 24.09 2.76
N GLU A 7 9.66 23.31 2.06
CA GLU A 7 11.10 23.29 2.22
C GLU A 7 11.70 24.63 1.80
N ILE A 8 11.31 25.11 0.62
CA ILE A 8 11.80 26.38 0.07
C ILE A 8 11.36 27.55 0.95
N SER A 9 10.08 27.61 1.33
CA SER A 9 9.58 28.70 2.16
C SER A 9 10.19 28.70 3.55
N LYS A 10 10.45 27.53 4.14
CA LYS A 10 11.14 27.44 5.42
C LYS A 10 12.57 27.97 5.35
N ILE A 11 13.35 27.52 4.37
CA ILE A 11 14.74 27.99 4.19
C ILE A 11 14.77 29.52 3.96
N LEU A 12 13.88 30.05 3.13
CA LEU A 12 13.79 31.48 2.86
C LEU A 12 13.41 32.29 4.10
N LEU A 13 12.41 31.83 4.86
CA LEU A 13 11.95 32.51 6.07
C LEU A 13 12.88 32.34 7.28
N ASP A 14 13.82 31.39 7.23
CA ASP A 14 14.83 31.19 8.26
C ASP A 14 16.06 32.08 8.01
N VAL A 15 16.49 32.26 6.76
CA VAL A 15 17.73 32.99 6.41
C VAL A 15 17.47 34.43 5.95
N ALA A 16 16.42 34.67 5.17
CA ALA A 16 16.18 35.93 4.46
C ALA A 16 14.85 36.59 4.91
N TYR A 17 14.50 36.47 6.19
CA TYR A 17 13.20 36.96 6.68
C TYR A 17 13.06 38.50 6.59
N GLU A 18 14.17 39.24 6.61
CA GLU A 18 14.19 40.70 6.50
C GLU A 18 13.88 41.20 5.08
N ASP A 19 14.19 40.40 4.05
CA ASP A 19 13.90 40.72 2.66
C ASP A 19 12.41 40.48 2.29
N ILE A 20 11.65 39.85 3.20
CA ILE A 20 10.27 39.46 2.98
C ILE A 20 9.34 40.42 3.70
N THR A 21 8.54 41.15 2.94
CA THR A 21 7.51 42.04 3.49
C THR A 21 6.47 41.25 4.29
N SER A 22 6.25 41.64 5.54
CA SER A 22 5.30 40.97 6.45
C SER A 22 5.57 39.46 6.59
N SER A 23 6.82 39.06 6.82
CA SER A 23 7.25 37.66 6.94
C SER A 23 6.41 36.82 7.93
N ASP A 24 5.94 37.41 9.04
CA ASP A 24 5.08 36.72 10.00
C ASP A 24 3.70 36.36 9.46
N ARG A 25 3.12 37.22 8.60
CA ARG A 25 1.85 36.93 7.93
C ARG A 25 2.03 35.77 6.95
N VAL A 26 3.14 35.74 6.22
CA VAL A 26 3.48 34.64 5.31
C VAL A 26 3.63 33.33 6.08
N ARG A 27 4.31 33.35 7.25
CA ARG A 27 4.42 32.19 8.14
C ARG A 27 3.06 31.66 8.57
N ASN A 28 2.13 32.55 8.94
CA ASN A 28 0.78 32.14 9.34
C ASN A 28 0.00 31.53 8.16
N LEU A 29 0.01 32.17 6.99
CA LEU A 29 -0.64 31.63 5.79
C LEU A 29 -0.08 30.25 5.39
N LEU A 30 1.23 30.04 5.50
CA LEU A 30 1.85 28.74 5.23
C LEU A 30 1.42 27.66 6.23
N LYS A 31 1.24 28.02 7.51
CA LYS A 31 0.70 27.11 8.53
C LYS A 31 -0.75 26.73 8.20
N ASP A 32 -1.59 27.71 7.86
CA ASP A 32 -3.00 27.47 7.52
C ASP A 32 -3.12 26.57 6.29
N ILE A 33 -2.30 26.80 5.25
CA ILE A 33 -2.25 25.95 4.06
C ILE A 33 -1.83 24.53 4.43
N ARG A 34 -0.79 24.37 5.26
CA ARG A 34 -0.32 23.05 5.71
C ARG A 34 -1.42 22.31 6.49
N GLU A 35 -2.13 23.00 7.37
CA GLU A 35 -3.22 22.41 8.16
C GLU A 35 -4.39 21.98 7.25
N ALA A 36 -4.85 22.86 6.35
CA ALA A 36 -5.91 22.55 5.41
C ALA A 36 -5.56 21.36 4.50
N ARG A 37 -4.29 21.25 4.08
CA ARG A 37 -3.82 20.13 3.27
C ARG A 37 -3.71 18.84 4.06
N GLN A 38 -3.21 18.88 5.30
CA GLN A 38 -3.18 17.70 6.17
C GLN A 38 -4.60 17.20 6.48
N ALA A 39 -5.57 18.09 6.68
CA ALA A 39 -6.97 17.72 6.85
C ALA A 39 -7.52 16.99 5.61
N LYS A 40 -7.26 17.51 4.40
CA LYS A 40 -7.65 16.87 3.14
C LYS A 40 -6.95 15.51 2.93
N LEU A 41 -5.66 15.43 3.26
CA LEU A 41 -4.91 14.18 3.17
C LEU A 41 -5.49 13.12 4.12
N ARG A 42 -5.80 13.49 5.36
CA ARG A 42 -6.46 12.59 6.34
C ARG A 42 -7.84 12.15 5.87
N ALA A 43 -8.62 13.03 5.26
CA ALA A 43 -9.90 12.66 4.66
C ALA A 43 -9.70 11.66 3.51
N GLY A 44 -8.78 11.95 2.58
CA GLY A 44 -8.48 11.05 1.46
C GLY A 44 -7.87 9.70 1.89
N LEU A 45 -7.16 9.64 3.02
CA LEU A 45 -6.66 8.40 3.61
C LEU A 45 -7.77 7.49 4.17
N LYS A 46 -8.98 8.01 4.43
CA LYS A 46 -10.11 7.18 4.88
C LYS A 46 -10.74 6.40 3.73
N ASP A 47 -10.73 6.96 2.53
CA ASP A 47 -11.40 6.41 1.35
C ASP A 47 -10.50 5.46 0.55
N LEU A 48 -9.49 4.87 1.20
CA LEU A 48 -8.47 4.06 0.52
C LEU A 48 -8.95 2.66 0.20
N ASP A 49 -9.15 2.41 -1.09
CA ASP A 49 -9.38 1.07 -1.64
C ASP A 49 -8.06 0.30 -1.90
N HIS A 50 -8.14 -1.02 -1.95
CA HIS A 50 -7.02 -1.96 -1.89
C HIS A 50 -6.02 -1.90 -3.05
N LEU A 51 -6.39 -1.38 -4.22
CA LEU A 51 -5.67 -1.68 -5.45
C LEU A 51 -4.96 -0.50 -6.10
N GLN A 52 -5.42 0.74 -5.87
CA GLN A 52 -4.78 1.92 -6.47
C GLN A 52 -4.84 3.13 -5.53
N LEU A 53 -3.67 3.51 -5.05
CA LEU A 53 -3.47 4.72 -4.27
C LEU A 53 -3.01 5.84 -5.19
N SER A 54 -3.90 6.78 -5.51
CA SER A 54 -3.51 7.98 -6.24
C SER A 54 -3.94 9.22 -5.46
N PHE A 55 -2.97 9.92 -4.90
CA PHE A 55 -3.19 11.23 -4.28
C PHE A 55 -2.79 12.33 -5.27
N PRO A 56 -3.74 12.99 -5.94
CA PRO A 56 -3.41 14.12 -6.77
C PRO A 56 -2.90 15.27 -5.88
N ASN A 57 -1.82 15.92 -6.33
CA ASN A 57 -1.28 17.14 -5.72
C ASN A 57 -0.69 16.99 -4.31
N ILE A 58 -0.07 15.86 -3.96
CA ILE A 58 0.69 15.71 -2.71
C ILE A 58 2.11 16.31 -2.82
N CYS A 59 2.62 16.90 -1.74
CA CYS A 59 3.94 17.54 -1.70
C CYS A 59 5.00 16.63 -1.05
N ALA A 60 6.28 16.94 -1.28
CA ALA A 60 7.42 16.13 -0.81
C ALA A 60 7.42 15.94 0.72
N MET A 61 7.30 17.02 1.47
CA MET A 61 7.24 16.98 2.94
C MET A 61 6.08 16.12 3.47
N GLU A 62 4.91 16.18 2.82
CA GLU A 62 3.74 15.41 3.22
C GLU A 62 3.93 13.92 2.96
N ILE A 63 4.54 13.55 1.83
CA ILE A 63 4.93 12.16 1.54
C ILE A 63 5.90 11.66 2.61
N ASN A 64 6.89 12.46 2.97
CA ASN A 64 7.91 12.08 3.95
C ASN A 64 7.30 11.87 5.35
N GLU A 65 6.31 12.67 5.73
CA GLU A 65 5.56 12.50 6.98
C GLU A 65 4.70 11.24 6.99
N LEU A 66 4.07 10.91 5.86
CA LEU A 66 3.17 9.77 5.73
C LEU A 66 3.92 8.43 5.60
N ARG A 67 5.07 8.42 4.94
CA ARG A 67 5.84 7.23 4.53
C ARG A 67 6.03 6.17 5.64
N PRO A 68 6.58 6.49 6.83
CA PRO A 68 6.92 5.46 7.81
C PRO A 68 5.69 4.75 8.39
N PHE A 69 4.56 5.45 8.48
CA PHE A 69 3.29 4.88 8.93
C PHE A 69 2.65 4.05 7.81
N PHE A 70 2.59 4.63 6.62
CA PHE A 70 1.82 4.08 5.51
C PHE A 70 2.37 2.76 4.98
N ILE A 71 3.70 2.64 4.89
CA ILE A 71 4.36 1.40 4.46
C ILE A 71 4.00 0.26 5.42
N LYS A 72 4.10 0.50 6.73
CA LYS A 72 3.79 -0.52 7.76
C LYS A 72 2.31 -0.93 7.74
N ALA A 73 1.41 0.05 7.62
CA ALA A 73 -0.02 -0.21 7.58
C ALA A 73 -0.42 -1.05 6.36
N MET A 74 0.13 -0.72 5.18
CA MET A 74 -0.14 -1.47 3.95
C MET A 74 0.53 -2.85 3.94
N GLU A 75 1.69 -3.01 4.57
CA GLU A 75 2.32 -4.32 4.74
C GLU A 75 1.43 -5.27 5.56
N ILE A 76 0.90 -4.81 6.70
CA ILE A 76 0.00 -5.60 7.54
C ILE A 76 -1.30 -5.91 6.79
N LYS A 77 -1.91 -4.90 6.16
CA LYS A 77 -3.13 -5.07 5.36
C LYS A 77 -2.92 -6.06 4.21
N GLY A 78 -1.78 -5.99 3.53
CA GLY A 78 -1.40 -6.93 2.48
C GLY A 78 -1.31 -8.37 2.99
N LYS A 79 -0.69 -8.60 4.16
CA LYS A 79 -0.63 -9.94 4.79
C LYS A 79 -2.01 -10.50 5.13
N LEU A 80 -2.94 -9.66 5.59
CA LEU A 80 -4.30 -10.09 5.92
C LEU A 80 -5.12 -10.46 4.68
N VAL A 81 -4.90 -9.76 3.57
CA VAL A 81 -5.60 -10.02 2.30
C VAL A 81 -5.01 -11.23 1.57
N ALA A 82 -3.69 -11.40 1.69
CA ALA A 82 -2.94 -12.50 1.10
C ALA A 82 -2.93 -13.78 1.96
N ALA A 83 -3.78 -13.89 2.98
CA ALA A 83 -4.03 -15.14 3.67
C ALA A 83 -5.25 -15.86 3.05
N PRO A 84 -5.09 -16.69 2.00
CA PRO A 84 -6.01 -17.78 1.76
C PRO A 84 -6.03 -18.70 2.98
N LEU A 85 -7.22 -19.18 3.29
CA LEU A 85 -7.50 -20.16 4.34
C LEU A 85 -6.59 -21.40 4.19
N GLU A 86 -5.50 -21.48 4.96
CA GLU A 86 -4.93 -22.78 5.33
C GLU A 86 -5.88 -23.42 6.36
N GLY A 87 -6.91 -24.11 5.89
CA GLY A 87 -7.80 -24.85 6.79
C GLY A 87 -9.21 -25.18 6.30
N ASP A 88 -9.47 -25.34 5.00
CA ASP A 88 -10.68 -26.07 4.59
C ASP A 88 -10.42 -27.59 4.63
N ASN A 89 -10.56 -28.17 5.82
CA ASN A 89 -10.61 -29.62 6.06
C ASN A 89 -12.04 -30.15 5.88
N THR A 90 -12.66 -29.91 4.72
CA THR A 90 -14.00 -30.41 4.45
C THR A 90 -13.97 -31.37 3.25
N MET A 91 -14.07 -32.66 3.59
CA MET A 91 -14.36 -33.83 2.74
C MET A 91 -13.16 -34.59 2.14
N MET A 92 -12.35 -35.21 3.02
CA MET A 92 -11.73 -36.49 2.68
C MET A 92 -12.83 -37.56 2.67
N GLY A 93 -13.41 -37.76 1.49
CA GLY A 93 -14.41 -38.78 1.21
C GLY A 93 -13.92 -40.15 1.68
N THR A 94 -14.83 -40.89 2.29
CA THR A 94 -14.68 -42.26 2.75
C THR A 94 -14.00 -43.11 1.68
N ALA A 95 -12.76 -43.51 1.94
CA ALA A 95 -12.07 -44.53 1.15
C ALA A 95 -12.71 -45.89 1.46
N ASP A 96 -13.77 -46.23 0.73
CA ASP A 96 -14.22 -47.61 0.58
C ASP A 96 -13.68 -48.15 -0.75
N ALA A 97 -12.92 -49.23 -0.66
CA ALA A 97 -12.07 -49.77 -1.70
C ALA A 97 -12.81 -50.87 -2.47
N THR A 98 -13.47 -50.60 -3.60
CA THR A 98 -13.95 -51.67 -4.53
C THR A 98 -14.25 -51.19 -5.96
N PHE A 99 -13.33 -50.54 -6.69
CA PHE A 99 -13.54 -50.46 -8.15
C PHE A 99 -12.27 -50.32 -8.99
N GLY A 100 -12.04 -51.31 -9.85
CA GLY A 100 -11.49 -51.04 -11.19
C GLY A 100 -9.99 -51.27 -11.40
N SER A 101 -9.45 -52.38 -10.90
CA SER A 101 -8.29 -53.06 -11.48
C SER A 101 -8.47 -53.29 -12.99
N ASN A 102 -7.70 -52.64 -13.89
CA ASN A 102 -7.29 -53.33 -15.14
C ASN A 102 -6.21 -52.71 -16.08
N TRP A 103 -5.80 -51.43 -16.07
CA TRP A 103 -5.15 -50.85 -17.29
C TRP A 103 -3.72 -50.31 -17.16
N ALA A 104 -2.79 -51.02 -16.50
CA ALA A 104 -1.38 -50.56 -16.56
C ALA A 104 -0.31 -51.67 -16.44
N ASN A 105 -0.66 -52.93 -16.68
CA ASN A 105 0.31 -54.03 -16.69
C ASN A 105 0.65 -54.46 -18.13
N ASP A 106 0.93 -53.49 -19.00
CA ASP A 106 1.48 -53.74 -20.34
C ASP A 106 3.01 -53.58 -20.30
N THR A 107 3.72 -54.65 -19.92
CA THR A 107 5.16 -54.76 -20.20
C THR A 107 5.50 -56.16 -20.72
N TYR A 108 5.79 -56.20 -22.03
CA TYR A 108 6.70 -57.13 -22.72
C TYR A 108 6.31 -58.62 -22.83
N GLU A 109 5.51 -58.96 -23.85
CA GLU A 109 5.51 -60.32 -24.42
C GLU A 109 6.75 -60.49 -25.32
N MET A 110 7.67 -61.36 -24.89
CA MET A 110 8.74 -61.92 -25.74
C MET A 110 8.11 -62.99 -26.63
N ASP A 111 8.09 -62.75 -27.94
CA ASP A 111 7.72 -63.75 -28.94
C ASP A 111 8.78 -64.85 -28.97
N THR A 112 8.41 -66.05 -28.53
CA THR A 112 9.16 -67.29 -28.77
C THR A 112 8.26 -68.25 -29.54
N SER A 113 8.40 -68.28 -30.87
CA SER A 113 8.39 -69.48 -31.71
C SER A 113 8.89 -69.17 -33.12
#